data_AF-A0AAU9SM87-F1
#
_entry.id   AF-A0AAU9SM87-F1
#
_cell.length_a   1.000
_cell.length_b   1.000
_cell.length_c   1.000
_cell.angle_alpha   90.00
_cell.angle_beta   90.00
_cell.angle_gamma   90.00
#
_symmetry.space_group_name_H-M   'P 1'
#
loop_
_entity.id
_entity.type
_entity.pdbx_description
1 polymer ?
#
loop_
_entity_poly.entity_id
_entity_poly.type
_entity_poly.pdbx_seq_one_letter_code
_entity_poly.pdbx_strand_id
1 'polypeptide(L)'
;MLKYIISFIQRKWGIQKEVYTPNFKKAFEHFCIHAGGRAIIEGVEKLLKLGKEDGEASRTTLYRYGNISSSSLWYELQYLEAKARMKKGDRVWQIGFGSGFKANSAVWKCISEINSKDPNAWSDRIHLYPVCGDASSATLRTKLLS
;
A
#
# COMPACT_ATOMS: atom_id res chain seq x y z
N MET A 1 -15.07 7.15 -16.61
CA MET A 1 -14.76 7.95 -17.82
C MET A 1 -15.46 9.30 -17.78
N LEU A 2 -16.79 9.40 -17.90
CA LEU A 2 -17.50 10.70 -17.91
C LEU A 2 -17.17 11.62 -16.72
N LYS A 3 -17.21 11.10 -15.48
CA LYS A 3 -16.89 11.88 -14.27
C LYS A 3 -15.49 12.50 -14.29
N TYR A 4 -14.53 11.81 -14.91
CA TYR A 4 -13.16 12.30 -15.02
C TYR A 4 -13.06 13.45 -16.03
N ILE A 5 -13.68 13.30 -17.20
CA ILE A 5 -13.72 14.34 -18.25
C ILE A 5 -14.42 15.60 -17.73
N ILE A 6 -15.56 15.44 -17.07
CA ILE A 6 -16.32 16.55 -16.47
C ILE A 6 -15.47 17.28 -15.43
N SER A 7 -14.83 16.53 -14.52
CA SER A 7 -13.92 17.09 -13.52
C SER A 7 -12.74 17.85 -14.15
N PHE A 8 -12.18 17.34 -15.23
CA PHE A 8 -11.08 17.98 -15.95
C PHE A 8 -11.52 19.32 -16.57
N ILE A 9 -12.71 19.37 -17.19
CA ILE A 9 -13.30 20.59 -17.76
C ILE A 9 -13.59 21.60 -16.66
N GLN A 10 -14.23 21.18 -15.57
CA GLN A 10 -14.55 22.03 -14.42
C GLN A 10 -13.28 22.61 -13.77
N ARG A 11 -12.18 21.83 -13.72
CA ARG A 11 -10.89 22.33 -13.23
C ARG A 11 -10.28 23.37 -14.16
N LYS A 12 -10.35 23.15 -15.48
CA LYS A 12 -9.87 24.13 -16.49
C LYS A 12 -10.64 25.46 -16.39
N TRP A 13 -11.90 25.42 -15.99
CA TRP A 13 -12.77 26.59 -15.86
C TRP A 13 -12.78 27.19 -14.44
N GLY A 14 -11.91 26.72 -13.54
CA GLY A 14 -11.80 27.24 -12.18
C GLY A 14 -12.96 26.91 -11.24
N ILE A 15 -13.91 26.07 -11.70
CA ILE A 15 -15.10 25.66 -10.94
C ILE A 15 -14.72 24.70 -9.80
N GLN A 16 -13.66 23.91 -9.98
CA GLN A 16 -13.15 23.00 -8.94
C GLN A 16 -11.62 22.95 -8.92
N LYS A 17 -11.04 22.81 -7.72
CA LYS A 17 -9.58 22.68 -7.56
C LYS A 17 -9.07 21.25 -7.65
N GLU A 18 -9.85 20.27 -7.19
CA GLU A 18 -9.43 18.86 -7.15
C GLU A 18 -9.77 18.10 -8.43
N VAL A 19 -8.89 17.16 -8.81
CA VAL A 19 -9.16 16.19 -9.87
C VAL A 19 -9.98 15.04 -9.28
N TYR A 20 -11.00 14.58 -10.00
CA TYR A 20 -11.78 13.41 -9.61
C TYR A 20 -10.87 12.17 -9.50
N THR A 21 -10.77 11.63 -8.28
CA THR A 21 -10.14 10.33 -8.01
C THR A 21 -11.20 9.23 -8.07
N PRO A 22 -11.08 8.25 -8.98
CA PRO A 22 -11.94 7.06 -8.96
C PRO A 22 -11.81 6.29 -7.65
N ASN A 23 -12.88 5.61 -7.24
CA ASN A 23 -12.78 4.66 -6.13
C ASN A 23 -12.09 3.37 -6.62
N PHE A 24 -10.78 3.26 -6.37
CA PHE A 24 -9.96 2.12 -6.77
C PHE A 24 -10.30 0.83 -6.02
N LYS A 25 -10.93 0.91 -4.83
CA LYS A 25 -11.40 -0.28 -4.09
C LYS A 25 -12.49 -1.08 -4.81
N LYS A 26 -13.08 -0.52 -5.88
CA LYS A 26 -13.99 -1.27 -6.76
C LYS A 26 -13.25 -2.18 -7.75
N ALA A 27 -11.99 -1.85 -8.04
CA ALA A 27 -11.17 -2.54 -9.02
C ALA A 27 -10.16 -3.50 -8.37
N PHE A 28 -9.80 -3.26 -7.10
CA PHE A 28 -8.81 -4.04 -6.37
C PHE A 28 -9.26 -4.25 -4.93
N GLU A 29 -9.03 -5.45 -4.43
CA GLU A 29 -9.33 -5.85 -3.06
C GLU A 29 -8.13 -5.57 -2.14
N HIS A 30 -6.91 -5.63 -2.68
CA HIS A 30 -5.67 -5.41 -1.92
C HIS A 30 -4.69 -4.50 -2.65
N PHE A 31 -3.82 -3.83 -1.88
CA PHE A 31 -2.82 -2.90 -2.38
C PHE A 31 -1.44 -3.22 -1.79
N CYS A 32 -0.43 -3.19 -2.64
CA CYS A 32 0.98 -3.28 -2.26
C CYS A 32 1.69 -2.05 -2.82
N ILE A 33 1.93 -1.06 -1.96
CA ILE A 33 2.63 0.19 -2.29
C ILE A 33 4.09 0.03 -1.87
N HIS A 34 5.03 0.14 -2.82
CA HIS A 34 6.44 -0.07 -2.53
C HIS A 34 6.90 0.69 -1.29
N ALA A 35 7.44 -0.06 -0.34
CA ALA A 35 8.07 0.42 0.89
C ALA A 35 9.37 1.23 0.66
N GLY A 36 9.36 2.18 -0.28
CA GLY A 36 10.48 3.07 -0.58
C GLY A 36 10.76 4.07 0.55
N GLY A 37 9.72 4.41 1.31
CA GLY A 37 9.75 5.31 2.45
C GLY A 37 8.35 5.74 2.87
N ARG A 38 8.22 6.25 4.09
CA ARG A 38 6.92 6.63 4.66
C ARG A 38 6.16 7.66 3.82
N ALA A 39 6.86 8.69 3.35
CA ALA A 39 6.25 9.75 2.54
C ALA A 39 5.71 9.23 1.19
N ILE A 40 6.33 8.19 0.62
CA ILE A 40 5.86 7.55 -0.62
C ILE A 40 4.53 6.85 -0.34
N ILE A 41 4.47 6.04 0.73
CA ILE A 41 3.26 5.30 1.10
C ILE A 41 2.10 6.26 1.38
N GLU A 42 2.30 7.24 2.27
CA GLU A 42 1.27 8.24 2.62
C GLU A 42 0.83 9.09 1.42
N GLY A 43 1.78 9.44 0.54
CA GLY A 43 1.49 10.17 -0.69
C GLY A 43 0.58 9.39 -1.64
N VAL A 44 0.84 8.10 -1.84
CA VAL A 44 0.03 7.22 -2.68
C VAL A 44 -1.35 6.96 -2.06
N GLU A 45 -1.41 6.69 -0.76
CA GLU A 45 -2.67 6.52 -0.02
C GLU A 45 -3.57 7.75 -0.20
N LYS A 46 -3.01 8.96 -0.02
CA LYS A 46 -3.73 10.21 -0.20
C LYS A 46 -4.19 10.42 -1.65
N LEU A 47 -3.31 10.15 -2.63
CA LEU A 47 -3.61 10.32 -4.05
C LEU A 47 -4.76 9.40 -4.51
N LEU A 48 -4.75 8.16 -4.05
CA LEU A 48 -5.72 7.12 -4.41
C LEU A 48 -6.93 7.07 -3.47
N LYS A 49 -6.95 7.91 -2.43
CA LYS A 49 -7.99 7.96 -1.38
C LYS A 49 -8.17 6.59 -0.70
N LEU A 50 -7.06 5.94 -0.36
CA LEU A 50 -7.02 4.68 0.36
C LEU A 50 -7.12 4.91 1.87
N GLY A 51 -7.69 3.94 2.56
CA GLY A 51 -7.75 3.86 4.01
C GLY A 51 -6.46 3.33 4.61
N LYS A 52 -6.35 3.38 5.94
CA LYS A 52 -5.17 2.89 6.65
C LYS A 52 -4.97 1.40 6.42
N GLU A 53 -6.05 0.63 6.45
CA GLU A 53 -6.05 -0.83 6.24
C GLU A 53 -5.44 -1.23 4.90
N ASP A 54 -5.63 -0.45 3.84
CA ASP A 54 -5.15 -0.78 2.49
C ASP A 54 -3.62 -0.68 2.38
N GLY A 55 -3.01 0.31 3.06
CA GLY A 55 -1.55 0.49 3.07
C GLY A 55 -0.85 -0.22 4.24
N GLU A 56 -1.57 -1.00 5.05
CA GLU A 56 -1.01 -1.67 6.23
C GLU A 56 0.14 -2.61 5.86
N ALA A 57 0.02 -3.36 4.77
CA ALA A 57 1.06 -4.28 4.30
C ALA A 57 2.38 -3.53 4.02
N SER A 58 2.30 -2.40 3.32
CA SER A 58 3.43 -1.55 2.96
C SER A 58 4.08 -0.90 4.19
N ARG A 59 3.28 -0.34 5.10
CA ARG A 59 3.81 0.27 6.34
C ARG A 59 4.43 -0.77 7.25
N THR A 60 3.82 -1.95 7.36
CA THR A 60 4.33 -3.04 8.20
C THR A 60 5.62 -3.62 7.61
N THR A 61 5.69 -3.80 6.29
CA THR A 61 6.91 -4.21 5.58
C THR A 61 8.04 -3.21 5.80
N LEU A 62 7.76 -1.91 5.60
CA LEU A 62 8.72 -0.85 5.85
C LEU A 62 9.20 -0.84 7.31
N TYR A 63 8.29 -1.02 8.26
CA TYR A 63 8.61 -1.05 9.68
C TYR A 63 9.52 -2.23 10.05
N ARG A 64 9.22 -3.43 9.54
CA ARG A 64 9.94 -4.66 9.91
C ARG A 64 11.26 -4.83 9.16
N TYR A 65 11.23 -4.67 7.84
CA TYR A 65 12.35 -4.99 6.95
C TYR A 65 13.05 -3.76 6.38
N GLY A 66 12.46 -2.57 6.53
CA GLY A 66 12.94 -1.38 5.84
C GLY A 66 12.64 -1.41 4.34
N ASN A 67 13.31 -0.52 3.61
CA ASN A 67 13.29 -0.51 2.16
C ASN A 67 14.28 -1.57 1.63
N ILE A 68 13.76 -2.74 1.29
CA ILE A 68 14.51 -3.84 0.67
C ILE A 68 14.38 -3.80 -0.87
N SER A 69 14.31 -2.59 -1.43
CA SER A 69 14.21 -2.33 -2.87
C SER A 69 12.98 -3.00 -3.50
N SER A 70 13.10 -3.47 -4.75
CA SER A 70 12.02 -4.09 -5.51
C SER A 70 11.37 -5.29 -4.81
N SER A 71 12.10 -5.97 -3.92
CA SER A 71 11.59 -7.12 -3.18
C SER A 71 10.51 -6.76 -2.16
N SER A 72 10.42 -5.50 -1.72
CA SER A 72 9.42 -5.05 -0.74
C SER A 72 8.00 -5.44 -1.12
N LEU A 73 7.63 -5.31 -2.41
CA LEU A 73 6.28 -5.64 -2.89
C LEU A 73 5.90 -7.12 -2.68
N TRP A 74 6.87 -8.03 -2.68
CA TRP A 74 6.63 -9.45 -2.42
C TRP A 74 6.53 -9.76 -0.93
N TYR A 75 7.22 -9.00 -0.08
CA TYR A 75 7.02 -9.08 1.36
C TYR A 75 5.66 -8.49 1.76
N GLU A 76 5.22 -7.43 1.10
CA GLU A 76 3.86 -6.88 1.26
C GLU A 76 2.79 -7.89 0.86
N LEU A 77 2.98 -8.59 -0.26
CA LEU A 77 2.05 -9.65 -0.69
C LEU A 77 2.01 -10.81 0.32
N GLN A 78 3.18 -11.30 0.75
CA GLN A 78 3.25 -12.36 1.77
C GLN A 78 2.62 -11.93 3.10
N TYR A 79 2.66 -10.64 3.45
CA TYR A 79 1.96 -10.13 4.63
C TYR A 79 0.44 -10.31 4.50
N LEU A 80 -0.12 -9.98 3.34
CA LEU A 80 -1.56 -10.16 3.05
C LEU A 80 -1.97 -11.64 3.11
N GLU A 81 -1.13 -12.52 2.57
CA GLU A 81 -1.28 -13.97 2.64
C GLU A 81 -1.24 -14.48 4.08
N ALA A 82 -0.22 -14.07 4.86
CA ALA A 82 -0.05 -14.46 6.26
C ALA A 82 -1.20 -13.96 7.14
N LYS A 83 -1.81 -12.82 6.80
CA LYS A 83 -3.02 -12.31 7.47
C LYS A 83 -4.30 -13.05 7.09
N ALA A 84 -4.24 -14.03 6.19
CA ALA A 84 -5.41 -14.72 5.66
C ALA A 84 -6.47 -13.75 5.08
N ARG A 85 -6.03 -12.59 4.56
CA ARG A 85 -6.93 -11.58 3.99
C ARG A 85 -7.23 -11.82 2.51
N MET A 86 -6.29 -12.46 1.80
CA MET A 86 -6.43 -12.75 0.37
C MET A 86 -7.23 -14.03 0.13
N LYS A 87 -8.22 -13.94 -0.76
CA LYS A 87 -9.09 -15.05 -1.18
C LYS A 87 -8.94 -15.33 -2.66
N LYS A 88 -9.32 -16.55 -3.08
CA LYS A 88 -9.41 -16.87 -4.51
C LYS A 88 -10.32 -15.87 -5.24
N GLY A 89 -9.80 -15.29 -6.32
CA GLY A 89 -10.48 -14.30 -7.13
C GLY A 89 -10.12 -12.85 -6.81
N ASP A 90 -9.56 -12.58 -5.63
CA ASP A 90 -9.14 -11.24 -5.22
C ASP A 90 -8.05 -10.69 -6.15
N ARG A 91 -8.07 -9.37 -6.34
CA ARG A 91 -7.11 -8.64 -7.17
C ARG A 91 -6.21 -7.79 -6.29
N VAL A 92 -4.91 -7.91 -6.52
CA VAL A 92 -3.88 -7.15 -5.82
C VAL A 92 -3.24 -6.17 -6.79
N TRP A 93 -3.19 -4.90 -6.43
CA TRP A 93 -2.46 -3.90 -7.19
C TRP A 93 -1.09 -3.61 -6.56
N GLN A 94 -0.03 -3.92 -7.28
CA GLN A 94 1.34 -3.56 -6.92
C GLN A 94 1.74 -2.25 -7.59
N ILE A 95 2.27 -1.33 -6.79
CA ILE A 95 2.75 -0.02 -7.23
C ILE A 95 4.22 0.12 -6.79
N GLY A 96 5.12 -0.09 -7.73
CA GLY A 96 6.57 0.01 -7.54
C GLY A 96 7.13 1.39 -7.87
N PHE A 97 8.09 1.88 -7.09
CA PHE A 97 8.87 3.07 -7.44
C PHE A 97 10.35 2.70 -7.57
N GLY A 98 10.98 3.18 -8.64
CA GLY A 98 12.41 2.97 -8.91
C GLY A 98 13.21 4.26 -8.80
N SER A 99 14.51 4.19 -9.13
CA SER A 99 15.35 5.38 -9.16
C SER A 99 14.83 6.44 -10.14
N GLY A 100 14.82 7.70 -9.70
CA GLY A 100 14.29 8.85 -10.45
C GLY A 100 12.77 8.98 -10.33
N PHE A 101 12.08 9.25 -11.46
CA PHE A 101 10.63 9.44 -11.53
C PHE A 101 9.88 8.22 -12.09
N LYS A 102 10.46 7.02 -11.95
CA LYS A 102 9.89 5.80 -12.52
C LYS A 102 8.91 5.16 -11.54
N ALA A 103 7.72 4.87 -12.05
CA ALA A 103 6.73 4.04 -11.38
C ALA A 103 6.40 2.83 -12.24
N ASN A 104 6.24 1.66 -11.61
CA ASN A 104 5.77 0.42 -12.22
C ASN A 104 4.43 0.03 -11.57
N SER A 105 3.52 -0.52 -12.36
CA SER A 105 2.21 -0.96 -11.90
C SER A 105 1.91 -2.35 -12.44
N ALA A 106 1.57 -3.28 -11.55
CA ALA A 106 1.18 -4.64 -11.91
C ALA A 106 -0.08 -5.05 -11.15
N VAL A 107 -0.98 -5.77 -11.82
CA VAL A 107 -2.22 -6.29 -11.22
C VAL A 107 -2.15 -7.81 -11.23
N TRP A 108 -2.38 -8.41 -10.07
CA TRP A 108 -2.41 -9.84 -9.86
C TRP A 108 -3.81 -10.28 -9.51
N LYS A 109 -4.17 -11.50 -9.91
CA LYS A 109 -5.41 -12.16 -9.47
C LYS A 109 -5.05 -13.43 -8.72
N CYS A 110 -5.61 -13.59 -7.52
CA CYS A 110 -5.46 -14.81 -6.74
C CYS A 110 -6.23 -15.95 -7.44
N ILE A 111 -5.53 -17.02 -7.84
CA ILE A 111 -6.11 -18.13 -8.61
C ILE A 111 -6.47 -19.35 -7.75
N SER A 112 -6.04 -19.38 -6.50
CA SER A 112 -6.23 -20.49 -5.57
C SER A 112 -6.59 -19.97 -4.17
N GLU A 113 -7.12 -20.85 -3.32
CA GLU A 113 -7.24 -20.52 -1.90
C GLU A 113 -5.85 -20.43 -1.28
N ILE A 114 -5.65 -19.44 -0.40
CA ILE A 114 -4.38 -19.24 0.31
C ILE A 114 -4.47 -19.96 1.65
N ASN A 115 -3.55 -20.89 1.88
CA ASN A 115 -3.41 -21.52 3.18
C ASN A 115 -2.50 -20.67 4.06
N SER A 116 -3.08 -20.00 5.06
CA SER A 116 -2.32 -19.17 5.99
C SER A 116 -1.32 -19.94 6.87
N LYS A 117 -1.33 -21.27 6.81
CA LYS A 117 -0.35 -22.14 7.49
C LYS A 117 0.90 -22.39 6.66
N ASP A 118 0.90 -22.06 5.37
CA ASP A 118 2.09 -22.21 4.54
C ASP A 118 3.17 -21.24 5.05
N PRO A 119 4.39 -21.73 5.32
CA PRO A 119 5.43 -20.91 5.89
C PRO A 119 5.90 -19.84 4.88
N ASN A 120 6.00 -18.61 5.35
CA ASN A 120 6.47 -17.46 4.57
C ASN A 120 7.28 -16.51 5.46
N ALA A 121 7.73 -15.38 4.90
CA ALA A 121 8.59 -14.41 5.59
C ALA A 121 8.00 -13.88 6.92
N TRP A 122 6.67 -13.96 7.11
CA TRP A 122 5.95 -13.40 8.24
C TRP A 122 5.47 -14.44 9.26
N SER A 123 5.51 -15.74 8.94
CA SER A 123 4.87 -16.79 9.73
C SER A 123 5.31 -16.82 11.20
N ASP A 124 6.54 -16.40 11.50
CA ASP A 124 7.09 -16.36 12.85
C ASP A 124 6.38 -15.36 13.78
N ARG A 125 5.90 -14.24 13.23
CA ARG A 125 5.52 -13.05 14.02
C ARG A 125 4.30 -12.31 13.48
N ILE A 126 3.58 -12.87 12.51
CA ILE A 126 2.43 -12.20 11.88
C ILE A 126 1.35 -11.79 12.89
N HIS A 127 1.20 -12.53 13.99
CA HIS A 127 0.25 -12.26 15.07
C HIS A 127 0.57 -10.98 15.87
N LEU A 128 1.80 -10.45 15.78
CA LEU A 128 2.22 -9.21 16.46
C LEU A 128 1.84 -7.93 15.70
N TYR A 129 1.31 -8.06 14.49
CA TYR A 129 0.98 -6.95 13.61
C TYR A 129 -0.54 -6.75 13.46
N PRO A 130 -1.02 -5.55 13.11
CA PRO A 130 -0.29 -4.29 13.14
C PRO A 130 0.15 -3.96 14.56
N VAL A 131 1.33 -3.33 14.72
CA VAL A 131 1.78 -2.88 16.04
C VAL A 131 0.78 -1.84 16.53
N CYS A 132 0.17 -2.06 17.70
CA CYS A 132 -0.78 -1.12 18.28
C CYS A 132 -0.08 0.22 18.52
N GLY A 133 -0.63 1.30 17.96
CA GLY A 133 0.04 2.59 17.88
C GLY A 133 0.50 2.84 16.45
N ASP A 134 -0.35 3.53 15.70
CA ASP A 134 0.03 4.14 14.43
C ASP A 134 1.45 4.71 14.51
N ALA A 135 2.22 4.50 13.45
CA ALA A 135 3.51 5.15 13.23
C ALA A 135 3.43 6.69 13.27
N SER A 136 2.29 7.31 13.62
CA SER A 136 2.16 8.73 13.98
C SER A 136 2.78 9.12 15.33
N SER A 137 3.24 8.18 16.18
CA SER A 137 3.85 8.54 17.48
C SER A 137 5.39 8.51 17.53
N ALA A 138 6.10 8.19 16.44
CA ALA A 138 7.57 8.12 16.45
C ALA A 138 8.28 9.48 16.19
N THR A 139 7.72 10.60 16.67
CA THR A 139 8.36 11.92 16.60
C THR A 139 9.22 12.27 17.84
N LEU A 140 9.34 11.39 18.85
CA LEU A 140 10.12 11.72 20.05
C LEU A 140 10.93 10.52 20.55
N ARG A 141 12.14 10.31 20.00
CA ARG A 141 13.32 9.80 20.77
C ARG A 141 14.62 9.72 19.95
N THR A 142 14.92 10.71 19.12
CA THR A 142 16.30 11.07 18.78
C THR A 142 16.62 12.42 19.42
N LYS A 143 16.56 12.45 20.76
CA LYS A 143 17.35 13.40 21.54
C LYS A 143 18.66 12.68 21.85
N LEU A 144 19.75 13.34 21.45
CA LEU A 144 21.12 13.20 21.94
C LEU A 144 21.30 12.17 23.05
N LEU A 145 22.16 11.18 22.78
CA LEU A 145 23.19 10.85 23.74
C LEU A 145 24.53 10.98 23.01
N SER A 146 25.36 11.81 23.62
CA SER A 146 26.78 12.09 23.37
C SER A 146 27.61 10.84 23.14
#